data_AF-A0A1S2CXG4-F1
#
_entry.id   AF-A0A1S2CXG4-F1
#
_cell.length_a   1.000
_cell.length_b   1.000
_cell.length_c   1.000
_cell.angle_alpha   90.00
_cell.angle_beta   90.00
_cell.angle_gamma   90.00
#
_symmetry.space_group_name_H-M   'P 1'
#
loop_
_entity.id
_entity.type
_entity.pdbx_description
1 polymer ?
#
loop_
_entity_poly.entity_id
_entity_poly.type
_entity_poly.pdbx_seq_one_letter_code
_entity_poly.pdbx_strand_id
1 'polypeptide(L)'
;MKDDISSFFSSHSHELKSKMKRLDFLVGRDHWLSVGNYKEELLRCLLKQLLPKKYEVSTGFILSLDGNGNQIKSKQQDIIIWNSNDYAAIFRDGDFVIIPPEACRALIEVKSTLTNQMLRKAMSASDDVIYFVQTPYIHNLNIARFIFAYSSQLKFPQGYFDAIYDFYENDVSEQLSIEKRIEFTKSRWPQDRSAHLASIDGVFVLGVGAILREIRWFRDDKVKFIFDALELSEGEDDHVYTFFEHVLNTVISSPNSTPELYYSKQPGLFSMMQKISLSRPPCDGKMVYPYTDDILSVYKDIDADMLYKKL
;
A
#
# COMPACT_ATOMS: atom_id res chain seq x y z
N MET A 1 16.60 -23.23 21.36
CA MET A 1 16.80 -22.83 19.96
C MET A 1 16.04 -21.53 19.80
N LYS A 2 16.71 -20.42 19.44
CA LYS A 2 16.01 -19.22 18.98
C LYS A 2 15.14 -19.65 17.78
N ASP A 3 13.97 -19.03 17.59
CA ASP A 3 13.04 -19.43 16.54
C ASP A 3 13.64 -19.13 15.16
N ASP A 4 14.26 -20.13 14.52
CA ASP A 4 15.03 -19.96 13.28
C ASP A 4 14.19 -19.33 12.15
N ILE A 5 12.87 -19.55 12.14
CA ILE A 5 11.95 -18.98 11.15
C ILE A 5 11.75 -17.48 11.38
N SER A 6 11.51 -17.08 12.63
CA SER A 6 11.40 -15.66 12.99
C SER A 6 12.71 -14.92 12.66
N SER A 7 13.85 -15.50 13.04
CA SER A 7 15.17 -14.93 12.70
C SER A 7 15.43 -14.85 11.19
N PHE A 8 14.96 -15.83 10.41
CA PHE A 8 15.01 -15.75 8.95
C PHE A 8 14.13 -14.60 8.42
N PHE A 9 12.90 -14.46 8.89
CA PHE A 9 12.02 -13.38 8.44
C PHE A 9 12.52 -11.99 8.82
N SER A 10 13.12 -11.82 9.99
CA SER A 10 13.72 -10.54 10.40
C SER A 10 15.00 -10.21 9.63
N SER A 11 15.69 -11.22 9.10
CA SER A 11 16.91 -11.04 8.32
C SER A 11 16.71 -10.20 7.05
N HIS A 12 15.53 -10.23 6.41
CA HIS A 12 15.23 -9.38 5.25
C HIS A 12 15.18 -7.89 5.62
N SER A 13 14.50 -7.54 6.72
CA SER A 13 14.48 -6.17 7.24
C SER A 13 15.90 -5.72 7.62
N HIS A 14 16.69 -6.60 8.25
CA HIS A 14 18.08 -6.33 8.57
C HIS A 14 18.95 -6.15 7.34
N GLU A 15 18.75 -6.93 6.27
CA GLU A 15 19.46 -6.80 5.00
C GLU A 15 19.18 -5.44 4.37
N LEU A 16 17.91 -5.05 4.25
CA LEU A 16 17.49 -3.76 3.70
C LEU A 16 18.08 -2.60 4.50
N LYS A 17 17.96 -2.63 5.83
CA LYS A 17 18.56 -1.63 6.73
C LYS A 17 20.08 -1.58 6.60
N SER A 18 20.74 -2.72 6.51
CA SER A 18 22.21 -2.80 6.44
C SER A 18 22.75 -2.26 5.11
N LYS A 19 22.16 -2.65 3.99
CA LYS A 19 22.52 -2.13 2.67
C LYS A 19 22.26 -0.62 2.61
N MET A 20 21.18 -0.16 3.24
CA MET A 20 20.88 1.25 3.29
C MET A 20 21.89 2.05 4.13
N LYS A 21 22.18 1.58 5.34
CA LYS A 21 23.15 2.22 6.24
C LYS A 21 24.54 2.35 5.63
N ARG A 22 24.99 1.35 4.85
CA ARG A 22 26.27 1.42 4.11
C ARG A 22 26.28 2.57 3.10
N LEU A 23 25.17 2.80 2.39
CA LEU A 23 25.07 3.88 1.42
C LEU A 23 25.09 5.25 2.11
N ASP A 24 24.32 5.42 3.20
CA ASP A 24 24.30 6.67 3.97
C ASP A 24 25.71 7.04 4.48
N PHE A 25 26.53 6.06 4.87
CA PHE A 25 27.91 6.30 5.29
C PHE A 25 28.84 6.78 4.18
N LEU A 26 28.62 6.36 2.94
CA LEU A 26 29.52 6.66 1.82
C LEU A 26 29.11 7.89 1.02
N VAL A 27 27.79 8.09 0.85
CA VAL A 27 27.24 9.12 -0.05
C VAL A 27 26.64 10.30 0.72
N GLY A 28 26.20 10.08 1.96
CA GLY A 28 25.62 11.13 2.79
C GLY A 28 24.44 11.85 2.13
N ARG A 29 24.25 13.13 2.47
CA ARG A 29 23.16 13.98 1.93
C ARG A 29 23.50 14.61 0.58
N ASP A 30 24.71 14.43 0.08
CA ASP A 30 25.23 15.18 -1.07
C ASP A 30 24.67 14.68 -2.42
N HIS A 31 24.11 13.46 -2.47
CA HIS A 31 23.45 12.90 -3.66
C HIS A 31 22.09 12.24 -3.33
N TRP A 32 21.17 13.02 -2.77
CA TRP A 32 19.84 12.54 -2.34
C TRP A 32 19.04 11.79 -3.42
N LEU A 33 19.11 12.20 -4.69
CA LEU A 33 18.39 11.56 -5.80
C LEU A 33 18.95 10.15 -6.09
N SER A 34 20.28 10.02 -6.17
CA SER A 34 20.93 8.72 -6.36
C SER A 34 20.67 7.76 -5.20
N VAL A 35 20.60 8.30 -3.98
CA VAL A 35 20.21 7.54 -2.78
C VAL A 35 18.75 7.08 -2.83
N GLY A 36 17.85 7.92 -3.34
CA GLY A 36 16.45 7.56 -3.60
C GLY A 36 16.33 6.41 -4.59
N ASN A 37 16.89 6.56 -5.79
CA ASN A 37 16.85 5.54 -6.84
C ASN A 37 17.46 4.20 -6.37
N TYR A 38 18.52 4.23 -5.57
CA TYR A 38 19.09 3.01 -5.01
C TYR A 38 18.13 2.31 -4.03
N LYS A 39 17.41 3.06 -3.19
CA LYS A 39 16.41 2.48 -2.26
C LYS A 39 15.27 1.80 -2.99
N GLU A 40 14.82 2.41 -4.08
CA GLU A 40 13.82 1.84 -4.97
C GLU A 40 14.34 0.57 -5.62
N GLU A 41 15.55 0.60 -6.19
CA GLU A 41 16.16 -0.57 -6.83
C GLU A 41 16.42 -1.70 -5.83
N LEU A 42 16.83 -1.37 -4.60
CA LEU A 42 17.06 -2.34 -3.55
C LEU A 42 15.80 -3.14 -3.22
N LEU A 43 14.68 -2.45 -3.04
CA LEU A 43 13.39 -3.08 -2.77
C LEU A 43 12.89 -3.84 -4.00
N ARG A 44 13.04 -3.26 -5.20
CA ARG A 44 12.67 -3.89 -6.49
C ARG A 44 13.41 -5.22 -6.69
N CYS A 45 14.73 -5.25 -6.48
CA CYS A 45 15.55 -6.45 -6.55
C CYS A 45 15.06 -7.56 -5.63
N LEU A 46 14.76 -7.22 -4.37
CA LEU A 46 14.30 -8.20 -3.40
C LEU A 46 12.92 -8.75 -3.77
N LEU A 47 12.00 -7.89 -4.19
CA LEU A 47 10.67 -8.30 -4.66
C LEU A 47 10.74 -9.20 -5.92
N LYS A 48 11.63 -8.90 -6.88
CA LYS A 48 11.85 -9.77 -8.06
C LYS A 48 12.26 -11.19 -7.69
N GLN A 49 12.99 -11.36 -6.59
CA GLN A 49 13.45 -12.68 -6.14
C GLN A 49 12.35 -13.49 -5.48
N LEU A 50 11.42 -12.82 -4.78
CA LEU A 50 10.45 -13.47 -3.90
C LEU A 50 9.05 -13.60 -4.51
N LEU A 51 8.66 -12.70 -5.41
CA LEU A 51 7.34 -12.74 -6.02
C LEU A 51 7.21 -13.85 -7.08
N PRO A 52 6.00 -14.42 -7.29
CA PRO A 52 5.77 -15.40 -8.34
C PRO A 52 6.17 -14.87 -9.73
N LYS A 53 6.88 -15.69 -10.52
CA LYS A 53 7.44 -15.32 -11.84
C LYS A 53 6.46 -14.77 -12.88
N LYS A 54 5.16 -15.00 -12.71
CA LYS A 54 4.12 -14.42 -13.58
C LYS A 54 3.92 -12.92 -13.35
N TYR A 55 4.42 -12.40 -12.24
CA TYR A 55 4.46 -10.97 -11.96
C TYR A 55 5.85 -10.43 -12.25
N GLU A 56 5.88 -9.32 -12.95
CA GLU A 56 7.08 -8.51 -13.10
C GLU A 56 7.06 -7.32 -12.15
N VAL A 57 8.27 -6.90 -11.74
CA VAL A 57 8.51 -5.81 -10.80
C VAL A 57 9.35 -4.78 -11.54
N SER A 58 8.73 -3.67 -11.91
CA SER A 58 9.27 -2.68 -12.85
C SER A 58 9.14 -1.26 -12.30
N THR A 59 9.71 -0.26 -12.98
CA THR A 59 9.42 1.17 -12.79
C THR A 59 8.77 1.72 -14.06
N GLY A 60 8.01 2.81 -13.96
CA GLY A 60 7.53 3.50 -15.16
C GLY A 60 6.11 4.03 -15.03
N PHE A 61 5.27 3.83 -16.04
CA PHE A 61 3.98 4.50 -16.15
C PHE A 61 2.83 3.54 -16.43
N ILE A 62 1.64 3.91 -15.97
CA ILE A 62 0.38 3.33 -16.44
C ILE A 62 -0.21 4.28 -17.48
N LEU A 63 -0.74 3.72 -18.56
CA LEU A 63 -1.26 4.48 -19.70
C LEU A 63 -2.54 3.86 -20.25
N SER A 64 -3.56 4.68 -20.48
CA SER A 64 -4.76 4.31 -21.24
C SER A 64 -5.36 5.54 -21.96
N LEU A 65 -6.50 5.35 -22.61
CA LEU A 65 -7.31 6.43 -23.16
C LEU A 65 -8.68 6.47 -22.45
N ASP A 66 -9.25 7.66 -22.30
CA ASP A 66 -10.63 7.85 -21.85
C ASP A 66 -11.64 7.53 -22.97
N GLY A 67 -12.94 7.63 -22.66
CA GLY A 67 -14.03 7.42 -23.64
C GLY A 67 -14.07 8.41 -24.81
N ASN A 68 -13.34 9.52 -24.72
CA ASN A 68 -13.22 10.52 -25.79
C ASN A 68 -11.90 10.37 -26.57
N GLY A 69 -11.06 9.38 -26.22
CA GLY A 69 -9.74 9.18 -26.83
C GLY A 69 -8.64 10.05 -26.26
N ASN A 70 -8.87 10.79 -25.17
CA ASN A 70 -7.82 11.55 -24.50
C ASN A 70 -6.94 10.64 -23.65
N GLN A 71 -5.67 10.98 -23.54
CA GLN A 71 -4.71 10.21 -22.77
C GLN A 71 -4.95 10.31 -21.25
N ILE A 72 -5.02 9.16 -20.58
CA ILE A 72 -4.94 9.03 -19.13
C ILE A 72 -3.58 8.43 -18.79
N LYS A 73 -2.77 9.12 -17.98
CA LYS A 73 -1.42 8.68 -17.64
C LYS A 73 -1.12 8.93 -16.17
N SER A 74 -0.50 7.96 -15.50
CA SER A 74 -0.01 8.16 -14.14
C SER A 74 1.23 9.07 -14.11
N LYS A 75 1.65 9.50 -12.91
CA LYS A 75 3.05 9.87 -12.66
C LYS A 75 3.96 8.64 -12.80
N GLN A 76 5.27 8.86 -12.87
CA GLN A 76 6.21 7.74 -12.77
C GLN A 76 6.02 7.06 -11.42
N GLN A 77 5.93 5.74 -11.42
CA GLN A 77 5.78 4.92 -10.23
C GLN A 77 7.12 4.25 -9.92
N ASP A 78 7.56 4.37 -8.67
CA ASP A 78 8.83 3.80 -8.19
C ASP A 78 8.89 2.29 -8.43
N ILE A 79 7.80 1.58 -8.08
CA ILE A 79 7.65 0.15 -8.31
C ILE A 79 6.23 -0.17 -8.78
N ILE A 80 6.15 -0.89 -9.90
CA ILE A 80 4.95 -1.44 -10.52
C ILE A 80 5.04 -2.96 -10.44
N ILE A 81 4.07 -3.59 -9.79
CA ILE A 81 3.85 -5.04 -9.83
C ILE A 81 2.74 -5.32 -10.85
N TRP A 82 3.06 -6.04 -11.91
CA TRP A 82 2.12 -6.28 -13.01
C TRP A 82 2.19 -7.70 -13.53
N ASN A 83 1.07 -8.19 -14.06
CA ASN A 83 0.96 -9.55 -14.60
C ASN A 83 1.48 -9.59 -16.03
N SER A 84 2.76 -9.91 -16.22
CA SER A 84 3.37 -10.01 -17.55
C SER A 84 3.06 -11.32 -18.28
N ASN A 85 2.46 -12.29 -17.57
CA ASN A 85 2.05 -13.56 -18.17
C ASN A 85 0.82 -13.39 -19.06
N ASP A 86 -0.14 -12.58 -18.62
CA ASP A 86 -1.43 -12.42 -19.32
C ASP A 86 -1.53 -11.12 -20.13
N TYR A 87 -0.64 -10.16 -19.88
CA TYR A 87 -0.69 -8.84 -20.49
C TYR A 87 0.66 -8.44 -21.08
N ALA A 88 0.63 -7.75 -22.23
CA ALA A 88 1.82 -7.17 -22.84
C ALA A 88 2.04 -5.73 -22.35
N ALA A 89 3.31 -5.31 -22.25
CA ALA A 89 3.64 -3.91 -22.05
C ALA A 89 3.42 -3.11 -23.34
N ILE A 90 2.99 -1.86 -23.20
CA ILE A 90 2.90 -0.89 -24.30
C ILE A 90 4.32 -0.47 -24.74
N PHE A 91 5.21 -0.32 -23.76
CA PHE A 91 6.63 -0.06 -23.97
C PHE A 91 7.45 -0.80 -22.93
N ARG A 92 8.63 -1.29 -23.31
CA ARG A 92 9.56 -1.94 -22.39
C ARG A 92 11.00 -1.69 -22.81
N ASP A 93 11.80 -1.21 -21.86
CA ASP A 93 13.25 -1.17 -21.95
C ASP A 93 13.85 -1.54 -20.58
N GLY A 94 14.41 -2.75 -20.48
CA GLY A 94 14.85 -3.33 -19.22
C GLY A 94 13.72 -3.36 -18.18
N ASP A 95 13.95 -2.68 -17.05
CA ASP A 95 13.00 -2.54 -15.94
C ASP A 95 12.02 -1.38 -16.09
N PHE A 96 12.22 -0.52 -17.10
CA PHE A 96 11.32 0.58 -17.38
C PHE A 96 10.19 0.10 -18.30
N VAL A 97 8.95 0.28 -17.85
CA VAL A 97 7.75 -0.17 -18.57
C VAL A 97 6.69 0.92 -18.68
N ILE A 98 5.92 0.86 -19.76
CA ILE A 98 4.61 1.49 -19.84
C ILE A 98 3.60 0.37 -20.01
N ILE A 99 2.64 0.26 -19.09
CA ILE A 99 1.66 -0.84 -19.08
C ILE A 99 0.22 -0.30 -19.14
N PRO A 100 -0.72 -1.08 -19.68
CA PRO A 100 -2.13 -0.74 -19.55
C PRO A 100 -2.61 -0.98 -18.11
N PRO A 101 -3.63 -0.25 -17.62
CA PRO A 101 -4.09 -0.33 -16.23
C PRO A 101 -4.51 -1.73 -15.80
N GLU A 102 -5.16 -2.52 -16.65
CA GLU A 102 -5.62 -3.88 -16.35
C GLU A 102 -4.48 -4.88 -16.09
N ALA A 103 -3.26 -4.58 -16.55
CA ALA A 103 -2.07 -5.38 -16.26
C ALA A 103 -1.51 -5.12 -14.85
N CYS A 104 -1.75 -3.93 -14.30
CA CYS A 104 -1.25 -3.52 -13.01
C CYS A 104 -1.96 -4.27 -11.87
N ARG A 105 -1.22 -4.59 -10.81
CA ARG A 105 -1.72 -5.28 -9.61
C ARG A 105 -1.40 -4.50 -8.34
N ALA A 106 -0.20 -3.92 -8.25
CA ALA A 106 0.16 -3.06 -7.14
C ALA A 106 1.16 -1.99 -7.56
N LEU A 107 1.07 -0.85 -6.87
CA LEU A 107 2.01 0.26 -6.93
C LEU A 107 2.61 0.44 -5.55
N ILE A 108 3.93 0.60 -5.48
CA ILE A 108 4.64 0.81 -4.22
C ILE A 108 5.48 2.07 -4.36
N GLU A 109 5.12 3.09 -3.58
CA GLU A 109 5.89 4.32 -3.44
C GLU A 109 6.94 4.15 -2.35
N VAL A 110 8.20 4.46 -2.64
CA VAL A 110 9.32 4.22 -1.73
C VAL A 110 9.78 5.54 -1.09
N LYS A 111 9.94 5.53 0.23
CA LYS A 111 10.46 6.69 0.97
C LYS A 111 11.62 6.33 1.89
N SER A 112 12.57 7.24 1.94
CA SER A 112 13.71 7.15 2.85
C SER A 112 13.26 7.23 4.31
N THR A 113 12.57 8.33 4.63
CA THR A 113 12.11 8.65 5.97
C THR A 113 10.75 9.32 5.82
N LEU A 114 9.74 8.81 6.52
CA LEU A 114 8.44 9.46 6.55
C LEU A 114 8.43 10.63 7.54
N THR A 115 8.01 11.77 7.02
CA THR A 115 7.54 12.94 7.75
C THR A 115 6.10 13.20 7.29
N ASN A 116 5.36 14.11 7.94
CA ASN A 116 3.99 14.41 7.52
C ASN A 116 3.93 14.85 6.04
N GLN A 117 4.86 15.72 5.64
CA GLN A 117 4.98 16.16 4.24
C GLN A 117 5.35 15.02 3.28
N MET A 118 6.29 14.14 3.66
CA MET A 118 6.68 13.01 2.80
C MET A 118 5.57 11.98 2.64
N LEU A 119 4.81 11.71 3.70
CA LEU A 119 3.66 10.81 3.66
C LEU A 119 2.58 11.37 2.73
N ARG A 120 2.26 12.66 2.83
CA ARG A 120 1.34 13.32 1.89
C ARG A 120 1.80 13.23 0.44
N LYS A 121 3.07 13.54 0.18
CA LYS A 121 3.64 13.42 -1.18
C LYS A 121 3.57 11.98 -1.71
N ALA A 122 3.83 10.99 -0.85
CA ALA A 122 3.74 9.58 -1.21
C ALA A 122 2.31 9.16 -1.56
N MET A 123 1.31 9.63 -0.82
CA MET A 123 -0.10 9.42 -1.16
C MET A 123 -0.48 10.09 -2.48
N SER A 124 0.01 11.30 -2.76
CA SER A 124 -0.22 12.01 -4.03
C SER A 124 0.46 11.38 -5.26
N ALA A 125 1.46 10.50 -5.06
CA ALA A 125 2.26 9.93 -6.16
C ALA A 125 1.48 8.93 -7.03
N SER A 126 0.53 8.23 -6.41
CA SER A 126 -0.34 7.24 -7.06
C SER A 126 -1.82 7.68 -7.07
N ASP A 127 -2.07 8.98 -6.90
CA ASP A 127 -3.43 9.49 -6.75
C ASP A 127 -4.21 9.53 -8.07
N ASP A 128 -3.50 9.83 -9.16
CA ASP A 128 -4.05 9.92 -10.52
C ASP A 128 -4.59 8.56 -11.04
N VAL A 129 -4.26 7.46 -10.35
CA VAL A 129 -4.70 6.11 -10.71
C VAL A 129 -6.23 5.98 -10.69
N ILE A 130 -6.91 6.79 -9.88
CA ILE A 130 -8.38 6.79 -9.85
C ILE A 130 -8.99 7.15 -11.21
N TYR A 131 -8.32 7.96 -12.03
CA TYR A 131 -8.85 8.38 -13.33
C TYR A 131 -8.92 7.24 -14.36
N PHE A 132 -8.21 6.13 -14.14
CA PHE A 132 -8.32 4.96 -15.03
C PHE A 132 -9.72 4.34 -15.05
N VAL A 133 -10.62 4.71 -14.12
CA VAL A 133 -12.06 4.36 -14.20
C VAL A 133 -12.75 4.91 -15.46
N GLN A 134 -12.15 5.88 -16.12
CA GLN A 134 -12.64 6.47 -17.35
C GLN A 134 -12.23 5.67 -18.60
N THR A 135 -11.38 4.64 -18.44
CA THR A 135 -10.96 3.77 -19.55
C THR A 135 -12.14 2.92 -20.03
N PRO A 136 -12.46 2.93 -21.34
CA PRO A 136 -13.53 2.11 -21.90
C PRO A 136 -13.31 0.61 -21.63
N TYR A 137 -14.42 -0.13 -21.45
CA TYR A 137 -14.46 -1.60 -21.23
C TYR A 137 -13.77 -2.13 -19.96
N ILE A 138 -13.11 -1.27 -19.18
CA ILE A 138 -12.67 -1.62 -17.84
C ILE A 138 -13.89 -1.54 -16.93
N HIS A 139 -14.31 -2.70 -16.42
CA HIS A 139 -15.45 -2.82 -15.51
C HIS A 139 -15.04 -3.12 -14.07
N ASN A 140 -13.78 -3.49 -13.86
CA ASN A 140 -13.21 -3.71 -12.56
C ASN A 140 -11.69 -3.54 -12.62
N LEU A 141 -11.17 -2.53 -11.93
CA LEU A 141 -9.75 -2.32 -11.76
C LEU A 141 -9.42 -2.41 -10.28
N ASN A 142 -8.47 -3.27 -9.96
CA ASN A 142 -7.95 -3.41 -8.60
C ASN A 142 -6.44 -3.23 -8.65
N ILE A 143 -5.99 -2.01 -8.33
CA ILE A 143 -4.59 -1.65 -8.23
C ILE A 143 -4.35 -1.27 -6.78
N ALA A 144 -3.67 -2.12 -6.04
CA ALA A 144 -3.31 -1.80 -4.66
C ALA A 144 -2.22 -0.74 -4.61
N ARG A 145 -2.30 0.17 -3.65
CA ARG A 145 -1.37 1.28 -3.49
C ARG A 145 -0.73 1.22 -2.11
N PHE A 146 0.56 0.90 -2.09
CA PHE A 146 1.35 0.80 -0.88
C PHE A 146 2.39 1.91 -0.80
N ILE A 147 2.70 2.32 0.43
CA ILE A 147 3.84 3.17 0.73
C ILE A 147 4.81 2.35 1.57
N PHE A 148 6.06 2.24 1.12
CA PHE A 148 7.11 1.53 1.86
C PHE A 148 8.20 2.51 2.28
N ALA A 149 8.54 2.54 3.56
CA ALA A 149 9.58 3.42 4.07
C ALA A 149 10.62 2.71 4.94
N TYR A 150 11.86 3.18 4.85
CA TYR A 150 12.98 2.64 5.61
C TYR A 150 13.06 3.16 7.05
N SER A 151 12.39 4.28 7.33
CA SER A 151 12.34 4.91 8.66
C SER A 151 11.19 5.93 8.73
N SER A 152 10.91 6.44 9.92
CA SER A 152 9.92 7.50 10.12
C SER A 152 10.28 8.41 11.30
N GLN A 153 9.80 9.64 11.22
CA GLN A 153 9.82 10.65 12.29
C GLN A 153 8.40 10.97 12.81
N LEU A 154 7.38 10.28 12.29
CA LEU A 154 6.00 10.40 12.75
C LEU A 154 5.77 9.61 14.02
N LYS A 155 4.94 10.13 14.93
CA LYS A 155 4.42 9.37 16.07
C LYS A 155 3.48 8.27 15.55
N PHE A 156 3.75 7.02 15.91
CA PHE A 156 2.90 5.89 15.54
C PHE A 156 1.81 5.65 16.61
N PRO A 157 0.57 5.30 16.23
CA PRO A 157 -0.02 5.42 14.88
C PRO A 157 -0.55 6.84 14.58
N GLN A 158 -0.73 7.67 15.62
CA GLN A 158 -1.47 8.94 15.58
C GLN A 158 -1.04 9.88 14.44
N GLY A 159 0.26 10.14 14.27
CA GLY A 159 0.75 11.06 13.24
C GLY A 159 0.55 10.57 11.80
N TYR A 160 0.35 9.26 11.61
CA TYR A 160 -0.02 8.69 10.32
C TYR A 160 -1.52 8.80 10.09
N PHE A 161 -2.34 8.49 11.09
CA PHE A 161 -3.79 8.68 11.03
C PHE A 161 -4.15 10.14 10.78
N ASP A 162 -3.50 11.09 11.47
CA ASP A 162 -3.65 12.52 11.21
C ASP A 162 -3.42 12.86 9.74
N ALA A 163 -2.31 12.37 9.18
CA ALA A 163 -1.90 12.65 7.80
C ALA A 163 -2.83 12.02 6.77
N ILE A 164 -3.26 10.77 6.99
CA ILE A 164 -4.20 10.05 6.12
C ILE A 164 -5.57 10.74 6.18
N TYR A 165 -6.06 11.05 7.37
CA TYR A 165 -7.31 11.80 7.56
C TYR A 165 -7.28 13.11 6.79
N ASP A 166 -6.25 13.94 7.02
CA ASP A 166 -6.17 15.25 6.37
C ASP A 166 -6.00 15.15 4.86
N PHE A 167 -5.42 14.07 4.35
CA PHE A 167 -5.29 13.87 2.92
C PHE A 167 -6.66 13.60 2.29
N TYR A 168 -7.49 12.78 2.94
CA TYR A 168 -8.79 12.39 2.38
C TYR A 168 -9.95 13.34 2.73
N GLU A 169 -9.80 14.15 3.79
CA GLU A 169 -10.76 15.18 4.20
C GLU A 169 -10.65 16.46 3.36
N ASN A 170 -9.43 16.93 3.14
CA ASN A 170 -9.20 18.26 2.57
C ASN A 170 -9.26 18.23 1.04
N ASP A 171 -10.17 19.00 0.45
CA ASP A 171 -10.20 19.33 -0.98
C ASP A 171 -9.20 20.46 -1.30
N VAL A 172 -7.96 20.29 -0.86
CA VAL A 172 -6.88 21.27 -1.05
C VAL A 172 -6.05 20.83 -2.24
N SER A 173 -5.87 21.73 -3.22
CA SER A 173 -5.01 21.52 -4.41
C SER A 173 -5.51 20.45 -5.39
N GLU A 174 -6.73 20.60 -5.93
CA GLU A 174 -7.31 19.75 -6.99
C GLU A 174 -7.53 18.26 -6.62
N GLN A 175 -7.26 17.89 -5.37
CA GLN A 175 -7.37 16.53 -4.87
C GLN A 175 -8.79 16.20 -4.39
N LEU A 176 -9.38 15.13 -4.93
CA LEU A 176 -10.72 14.69 -4.53
C LEU A 176 -10.77 14.20 -3.06
N SER A 177 -11.81 14.58 -2.32
CA SER A 177 -12.15 13.96 -1.03
C SER A 177 -12.54 12.49 -1.21
N ILE A 178 -12.57 11.70 -0.13
CA ILE A 178 -12.93 10.27 -0.24
C ILE A 178 -14.35 10.06 -0.77
N GLU A 179 -15.30 10.93 -0.40
CA GLU A 179 -16.69 10.86 -0.86
C GLU A 179 -16.75 11.10 -2.36
N LYS A 180 -16.07 12.14 -2.84
CA LYS A 180 -15.99 12.45 -4.27
C LYS A 180 -15.34 11.32 -5.06
N ARG A 181 -14.32 10.65 -4.49
CA ARG A 181 -13.69 9.48 -5.11
C ARG A 181 -14.64 8.29 -5.22
N ILE A 182 -15.40 8.01 -4.16
CA ILE A 182 -16.41 6.95 -4.18
C ILE A 182 -17.50 7.27 -5.21
N GLU A 183 -18.00 8.50 -5.24
CA GLU A 183 -19.00 8.92 -6.23
C GLU A 183 -18.48 8.80 -7.66
N PHE A 184 -17.26 9.29 -7.89
CA PHE A 184 -16.59 9.23 -9.19
C PHE A 184 -16.47 7.80 -9.71
N THR A 185 -16.03 6.86 -8.85
CA THR A 185 -15.93 5.44 -9.21
C THR A 185 -17.30 4.76 -9.37
N LYS A 186 -18.28 5.05 -8.49
CA LYS A 186 -19.66 4.50 -8.57
C LYS A 186 -20.37 4.89 -9.86
N SER A 187 -20.09 6.07 -10.41
CA SER A 187 -20.68 6.51 -11.68
C SER A 187 -20.28 5.62 -12.87
N ARG A 188 -19.18 4.86 -12.74
CA ARG A 188 -18.60 4.03 -13.81
C ARG A 188 -18.66 2.54 -13.53
N TRP A 189 -18.52 2.12 -12.27
CA TRP A 189 -18.44 0.71 -11.88
C TRP A 189 -19.49 0.32 -10.83
N PRO A 190 -19.85 -0.98 -10.73
CA PRO A 190 -20.69 -1.50 -9.66
C PRO A 190 -20.19 -1.10 -8.26
N GLN A 191 -21.12 -0.88 -7.34
CA GLN A 191 -20.82 -0.35 -6.00
C GLN A 191 -19.86 -1.24 -5.20
N ASP A 192 -19.93 -2.57 -5.38
CA ASP A 192 -19.17 -3.54 -4.58
C ASP A 192 -17.65 -3.37 -4.69
N ARG A 193 -17.15 -2.81 -5.81
CA ARG A 193 -15.71 -2.68 -6.09
C ARG A 193 -15.21 -1.25 -6.24
N SER A 194 -16.11 -0.28 -6.27
CA SER A 194 -15.78 1.12 -6.55
C SER A 194 -14.89 1.76 -5.49
N ALA A 195 -14.98 1.30 -4.23
CA ALA A 195 -14.23 1.86 -3.11
C ALA A 195 -12.73 1.50 -3.09
N HIS A 196 -12.29 0.44 -3.80
CA HIS A 196 -10.91 -0.04 -3.71
C HIS A 196 -9.87 0.98 -4.20
N LEU A 197 -10.19 1.78 -5.22
CA LEU A 197 -9.29 2.83 -5.73
C LEU A 197 -9.38 4.15 -4.95
N ALA A 198 -10.30 4.26 -3.99
CA ALA A 198 -10.57 5.54 -3.33
C ALA A 198 -9.45 5.92 -2.34
N SER A 199 -8.73 4.97 -1.75
CA SER A 199 -7.66 5.22 -0.78
C SER A 199 -6.47 4.29 -0.95
N ILE A 200 -5.35 4.60 -0.29
CA ILE A 200 -4.18 3.73 -0.21
C ILE A 200 -4.53 2.44 0.55
N ASP A 201 -3.88 1.33 0.22
CA ASP A 201 -4.11 0.04 0.84
C ASP A 201 -3.26 -0.17 2.10
N GLY A 202 -2.09 0.50 2.16
CA GLY A 202 -1.30 0.46 3.38
C GLY A 202 0.01 1.24 3.34
N VAL A 203 0.56 1.44 4.53
CA VAL A 203 1.86 2.06 4.78
C VAL A 203 2.70 1.09 5.59
N PHE A 204 3.93 0.84 5.18
CA PHE A 204 4.87 -0.06 5.86
C PHE A 204 6.15 0.70 6.17
N VAL A 205 6.62 0.61 7.40
CA VAL A 205 7.79 1.35 7.87
C VAL A 205 8.70 0.44 8.66
N LEU A 206 9.88 0.17 8.11
CA LEU A 206 10.88 -0.67 8.77
C LEU A 206 11.23 -0.13 10.16
N GLY A 207 11.27 -1.03 11.15
CA GLY A 207 11.52 -0.68 12.55
C GLY A 207 10.40 0.09 13.26
N VAL A 208 9.23 0.23 12.64
CA VAL A 208 8.06 0.88 13.26
C VAL A 208 6.84 -0.04 13.20
N GLY A 209 6.39 -0.41 12.01
CA GLY A 209 5.15 -1.16 11.86
C GLY A 209 4.47 -0.96 10.51
N ALA A 210 3.18 -1.22 10.47
CA ALA A 210 2.32 -1.10 9.30
C ALA A 210 0.96 -0.48 9.64
N ILE A 211 0.37 0.20 8.66
CA ILE A 211 -1.03 0.61 8.65
C ILE A 211 -1.68 -0.05 7.45
N LEU A 212 -2.76 -0.80 7.65
CA LEU A 212 -3.48 -1.50 6.60
C LEU A 212 -4.92 -1.03 6.52
N ARG A 213 -5.42 -0.88 5.29
CA ARG A 213 -6.81 -0.49 5.04
C ARG A 213 -7.69 -1.71 4.83
N GLU A 214 -8.75 -1.80 5.63
CA GLU A 214 -9.93 -2.63 5.37
C GLU A 214 -11.07 -1.75 4.80
N ILE A 215 -11.89 -2.32 3.92
CA ILE A 215 -13.15 -1.70 3.46
C ILE A 215 -14.29 -2.49 4.08
N ARG A 216 -15.21 -1.80 4.77
CA ARG A 216 -16.44 -2.41 5.29
C ARG A 216 -17.67 -1.66 4.80
N TRP A 217 -18.71 -2.42 4.48
CA TRP A 217 -20.02 -1.88 4.18
C TRP A 217 -20.68 -1.31 5.42
N PHE A 218 -21.43 -0.24 5.22
CA PHE A 218 -22.21 0.46 6.23
C PHE A 218 -23.63 0.70 5.68
N ARG A 219 -24.52 1.22 6.54
CA ARG A 219 -25.91 1.55 6.18
C ARG A 219 -25.99 2.38 4.89
N ASP A 220 -27.05 2.19 4.13
CA ASP A 220 -27.39 2.95 2.91
C ASP A 220 -26.29 2.91 1.82
N ASP A 221 -25.71 1.73 1.58
CA ASP A 221 -24.65 1.51 0.58
C ASP A 221 -23.42 2.43 0.75
N LYS A 222 -23.21 2.90 1.98
CA LYS A 222 -22.01 3.64 2.36
C LYS A 222 -20.89 2.68 2.69
N VAL A 223 -19.67 3.14 2.45
CA VAL A 223 -18.46 2.38 2.74
C VAL A 223 -17.66 3.12 3.81
N LYS A 224 -17.07 2.36 4.73
CA LYS A 224 -16.10 2.84 5.71
C LYS A 224 -14.74 2.21 5.41
N PHE A 225 -13.71 3.04 5.45
CA PHE A 225 -12.32 2.65 5.40
C PHE A 225 -11.80 2.55 6.83
N ILE A 226 -11.35 1.37 7.21
CA ILE A 226 -10.79 1.12 8.53
C ILE A 226 -9.29 0.96 8.35
N PHE A 227 -8.52 1.91 8.86
CA PHE A 227 -7.07 1.85 8.87
C PHE A 227 -6.60 1.25 10.20
N ASP A 228 -6.03 0.06 10.12
CA ASP A 228 -5.55 -0.73 11.24
C ASP A 228 -4.05 -0.58 11.40
N ALA A 229 -3.63 -0.13 12.58
CA ALA A 229 -2.24 -0.05 12.97
C ALA A 229 -1.73 -1.37 13.56
N LEU A 230 -0.55 -1.76 13.12
CA LEU A 230 0.23 -2.89 13.61
C LEU A 230 1.64 -2.41 13.91
N GLU A 231 2.08 -2.47 15.15
CA GLU A 231 3.42 -2.06 15.58
C GLU A 231 4.29 -3.27 15.92
N LEU A 232 5.60 -3.06 15.83
CA LEU A 232 6.56 -4.01 16.40
C LEU A 232 6.45 -3.94 17.93
N SER A 233 6.36 -5.09 18.60
CA SER A 233 6.45 -5.10 20.06
C SER A 233 7.87 -4.72 20.49
N GLU A 234 8.00 -4.03 21.62
CA GLU A 234 9.31 -3.60 22.14
C GLU A 234 10.26 -4.79 22.32
N GLY A 235 11.48 -4.65 21.78
CA GLY A 235 12.53 -5.67 21.90
C GLY A 235 12.39 -6.87 20.96
N GLU A 236 11.37 -6.90 20.11
CA GLU A 236 11.21 -7.95 19.10
C GLU A 236 11.95 -7.66 17.78
N ASP A 237 12.14 -8.73 17.02
CA ASP A 237 12.76 -8.73 15.71
C ASP A 237 11.89 -7.97 14.68
N ASP A 238 12.54 -7.21 13.78
CA ASP A 238 11.82 -6.42 12.76
C ASP A 238 11.29 -7.30 11.63
N HIS A 239 10.03 -7.68 11.70
CA HIS A 239 9.36 -8.49 10.68
C HIS A 239 8.59 -7.67 9.62
N VAL A 240 8.72 -6.32 9.61
CA VAL A 240 7.88 -5.45 8.76
C VAL A 240 8.00 -5.79 7.27
N TYR A 241 9.21 -6.06 6.77
CA TYR A 241 9.38 -6.43 5.37
C TYR A 241 8.62 -7.72 5.01
N THR A 242 8.80 -8.78 5.82
CA THR A 242 8.14 -10.06 5.56
C THR A 242 6.62 -9.91 5.63
N PHE A 243 6.12 -9.11 6.57
CA PHE A 243 4.70 -8.79 6.66
C PHE A 243 4.20 -8.03 5.42
N PHE A 244 4.96 -7.04 4.95
CA PHE A 244 4.68 -6.33 3.70
C PHE A 244 4.62 -7.29 2.49
N GLU A 245 5.63 -8.14 2.34
CA GLU A 245 5.71 -9.12 1.26
C GLU A 245 4.52 -10.08 1.29
N HIS A 246 4.09 -10.51 2.48
CA HIS A 246 2.91 -11.36 2.66
C HIS A 246 1.62 -10.66 2.24
N VAL A 247 1.42 -9.42 2.69
CA VAL A 247 0.24 -8.61 2.31
C VAL A 247 0.24 -8.38 0.80
N LEU A 248 1.39 -8.04 0.22
CA LEU A 248 1.54 -7.87 -1.22
C LEU A 248 1.17 -9.15 -1.99
N ASN A 249 1.73 -10.30 -1.60
CA ASN A 249 1.43 -11.59 -2.20
C ASN A 249 -0.06 -11.95 -2.11
N THR A 250 -0.70 -11.66 -0.96
CA THR A 250 -2.13 -11.86 -0.76
C THR A 250 -2.96 -11.06 -1.75
N VAL A 251 -2.62 -9.78 -1.91
CA VAL A 251 -3.32 -8.86 -2.79
C VAL A 251 -3.14 -9.22 -4.26
N ILE A 252 -1.90 -9.39 -4.73
CA ILE A 252 -1.64 -9.67 -6.16
C ILE A 252 -2.21 -11.03 -6.58
N SER A 253 -2.32 -11.98 -5.65
CA SER A 253 -2.88 -13.32 -5.90
C SER A 253 -4.40 -13.40 -5.79
N SER A 254 -5.05 -12.33 -5.32
CA SER A 254 -6.50 -12.24 -5.06
C SER A 254 -7.12 -11.06 -5.82
N PRO A 255 -7.11 -11.06 -7.16
CA PRO A 255 -7.52 -9.90 -7.97
C PRO A 255 -8.99 -9.48 -7.79
N ASN A 256 -9.85 -10.36 -7.26
CA ASN A 256 -11.26 -10.09 -6.94
C ASN A 256 -11.51 -9.74 -5.46
N SER A 257 -10.47 -9.38 -4.70
CA SER A 257 -10.58 -9.03 -3.28
C SER A 257 -11.15 -10.16 -2.40
N THR A 258 -10.95 -11.42 -2.80
CA THR A 258 -11.32 -12.61 -2.01
C THR A 258 -10.05 -13.30 -1.47
N PRO A 259 -9.62 -12.97 -0.22
CA PRO A 259 -8.40 -13.54 0.38
C PRO A 259 -8.41 -15.06 0.51
N GLU A 260 -9.59 -15.69 0.51
CA GLU A 260 -9.76 -17.15 0.61
C GLU A 260 -8.97 -17.92 -0.47
N LEU A 261 -8.76 -17.32 -1.64
CA LEU A 261 -7.97 -17.91 -2.72
C LEU A 261 -6.46 -17.85 -2.44
N TYR A 262 -5.98 -16.96 -1.59
CA TYR A 262 -4.56 -16.89 -1.25
C TYR A 262 -4.18 -17.99 -0.26
N TYR A 263 -4.95 -18.15 0.82
CA TYR A 263 -4.68 -19.15 1.86
C TYR A 263 -4.73 -20.58 1.31
N SER A 264 -5.57 -20.84 0.31
CA SER A 264 -5.61 -22.11 -0.40
C SER A 264 -4.44 -22.31 -1.38
N LYS A 265 -3.86 -21.22 -1.94
CA LYS A 265 -2.71 -21.29 -2.86
C LYS A 265 -1.36 -21.40 -2.14
N GLN A 266 -1.20 -20.77 -0.97
CA GLN A 266 0.06 -20.74 -0.22
C GLN A 266 -0.11 -21.12 1.27
N PRO A 267 -0.74 -22.26 1.61
CA PRO A 267 -0.97 -22.63 3.01
C PRO A 267 0.33 -22.83 3.82
N GLY A 268 1.41 -23.28 3.17
CA GLY A 268 2.71 -23.43 3.82
C GLY A 268 3.33 -22.09 4.21
N LEU A 269 3.30 -21.09 3.33
CA LEU A 269 3.79 -19.73 3.65
C LEU A 269 2.94 -19.12 4.76
N PHE A 270 1.61 -19.26 4.66
CA PHE A 270 0.70 -18.77 5.69
C PHE A 270 0.95 -19.40 7.06
N SER A 271 1.23 -20.70 7.14
CA SER A 271 1.55 -21.33 8.44
C SER A 271 2.78 -20.72 9.10
N MET A 272 3.76 -20.25 8.31
CA MET A 272 4.96 -19.61 8.84
C MET A 272 4.69 -18.19 9.34
N MET A 273 3.64 -17.52 8.87
CA MET A 273 3.28 -16.16 9.32
C MET A 273 2.92 -16.07 10.80
N GLN A 274 2.62 -17.19 11.47
CA GLN A 274 2.48 -17.25 12.93
C GLN A 274 3.77 -16.86 13.68
N LYS A 275 4.90 -16.78 12.98
CA LYS A 275 6.21 -16.35 13.50
C LYS A 275 6.52 -14.87 13.27
N ILE A 276 5.64 -14.15 12.58
CA ILE A 276 5.74 -12.69 12.46
C ILE A 276 5.16 -12.07 13.72
N SER A 277 5.97 -11.24 14.36
CA SER A 277 5.56 -10.52 15.55
C SER A 277 5.26 -9.05 15.23
N LEU A 278 4.00 -8.80 14.90
CA LEU A 278 3.40 -7.47 14.80
C LEU A 278 2.11 -7.48 15.62
N SER A 279 1.95 -6.53 16.53
CA SER A 279 0.82 -6.44 17.44
C SER A 279 0.00 -5.19 17.17
N ARG A 280 -1.27 -5.19 17.57
CA ARG A 280 -2.06 -3.96 17.59
C ARG A 280 -1.60 -3.08 18.75
N PRO A 281 -1.57 -1.74 18.57
CA PRO A 281 -1.39 -0.82 19.69
C PRO A 281 -2.44 -1.06 20.78
N PRO A 282 -2.15 -0.77 22.05
CA PRO A 282 -3.06 -1.01 23.17
C PRO A 282 -4.31 -0.12 23.15
N CYS A 283 -4.21 1.06 22.52
CA CYS A 283 -5.31 1.99 22.29
C CYS A 283 -5.08 2.77 20.99
N ASP A 284 -6.12 3.43 20.48
CA ASP A 284 -6.06 4.24 19.24
C ASP A 284 -5.47 3.49 18.02
N GLY A 285 -5.56 2.16 17.98
CA GLY A 285 -4.97 1.34 16.92
C GLY A 285 -5.81 1.24 15.64
N LYS A 286 -7.00 1.85 15.60
CA LYS A 286 -7.92 1.82 14.45
C LYS A 286 -8.46 3.21 14.15
N MET A 287 -8.32 3.67 12.92
CA MET A 287 -9.02 4.85 12.42
C MET A 287 -10.12 4.43 11.45
N VAL A 288 -11.38 4.78 11.75
CA VAL A 288 -12.49 4.58 10.82
C VAL A 288 -12.81 5.90 10.12
N TYR A 289 -12.85 5.86 8.79
CA TYR A 289 -13.07 7.04 7.96
C TYR A 289 -14.01 6.75 6.77
N PRO A 290 -14.96 7.63 6.44
CA PRO A 290 -15.40 8.80 7.21
C PRO A 290 -15.99 8.38 8.56
N TYR A 291 -15.70 9.12 9.63
CA TYR A 291 -16.20 8.80 10.96
C TYR A 291 -17.67 9.23 11.13
N THR A 292 -18.49 8.42 11.82
CA THR A 292 -19.83 8.78 12.29
C THR A 292 -20.07 8.19 13.67
N ASP A 293 -20.83 8.87 14.53
CA ASP A 293 -21.05 8.44 15.93
C ASP A 293 -21.74 7.08 16.08
N ASP A 294 -22.45 6.64 15.04
CA ASP A 294 -23.14 5.36 15.00
C ASP A 294 -22.23 4.18 14.61
N ILE A 295 -20.94 4.40 14.36
CA ILE A 295 -19.97 3.33 13.98
C ILE A 295 -20.00 2.17 14.96
N LEU A 296 -19.89 2.44 16.27
CA LEU A 296 -19.85 1.38 17.29
C LEU A 296 -21.20 0.66 17.47
N SER A 297 -22.30 1.25 17.00
CA SER A 297 -23.61 0.59 16.97
C SER A 297 -23.70 -0.49 15.87
N VAL A 298 -22.90 -0.34 14.81
CA VAL A 298 -22.87 -1.24 13.64
C VAL A 298 -21.71 -2.22 13.74
N TYR A 299 -20.50 -1.74 14.02
CA TYR A 299 -19.28 -2.54 14.14
C TYR A 299 -19.01 -2.90 15.61
N LYS A 300 -19.79 -3.83 16.14
CA LYS A 300 -19.70 -4.30 17.53
C LYS A 300 -18.41 -5.05 17.86
N ASP A 301 -17.65 -5.45 16.83
CA ASP A 301 -16.35 -6.10 16.95
C ASP A 301 -15.18 -5.11 17.12
N ILE A 302 -15.45 -3.80 16.97
CA ILE A 302 -14.47 -2.74 17.21
C ILE A 302 -14.61 -2.26 18.66
N ASP A 303 -13.53 -2.39 19.43
CA ASP A 303 -13.44 -1.82 20.78
C ASP A 303 -13.35 -0.28 20.70
N ALA A 304 -14.07 0.40 21.60
CA ALA A 304 -14.09 1.86 21.68
C ALA A 304 -12.71 2.43 22.04
N ASP A 305 -11.93 1.74 22.88
CA ASP A 305 -10.59 2.18 23.29
C ASP A 305 -9.55 2.06 22.16
N MET A 306 -9.86 1.26 21.14
CA MET A 306 -9.04 1.11 19.93
C MET A 306 -9.31 2.20 18.90
N LEU A 307 -10.37 2.97 19.06
CA LEU A 307 -10.86 3.90 18.04
C LEU A 307 -10.15 5.24 18.18
N TYR A 308 -9.21 5.49 17.27
CA TYR A 308 -8.57 6.79 17.14
C TYR A 308 -9.61 7.87 16.83
N LYS A 309 -9.54 8.98 17.57
CA LYS A 309 -10.30 10.19 17.32
C LYS A 309 -9.33 11.34 17.07
N LYS A 310 -9.52 12.01 15.94
CA LYS A 310 -8.80 13.23 15.65
C LYS A 310 -9.29 14.34 16.59
N LEU A 311 -8.39 14.86 17.41
CA LEU A 311 -8.62 16.01 18.30
C LEU A 311 -8.54 17.32 17.53
#